data_AF-A0A4Z2IXT5-F1
#
_entry.id   AF-A0A4Z2IXT5-F1
#
_cell.length_a   1.000
_cell.length_b   1.000
_cell.length_c   1.000
_cell.angle_alpha   90.00
_cell.angle_beta   90.00
_cell.angle_gamma   90.00
#
_symmetry.space_group_name_H-M   'P 1'
#
loop_
_entity.id
_entity.type
_entity.pdbx_description
1 polymer ?
#
loop_
_entity_poly.entity_id
_entity_poly.type
_entity_poly.pdbx_seq_one_letter_code
_entity_poly.pdbx_strand_id
1 'polypeptide(L)'
;MEKKLEELKQQLEKQCMINHELQRQNKDLEHRLQEKEKLLQELHGQYDGLDCPSQSGNDTEPEVRRSRAAVIASEPIPKTLQITHTRVKKMVSETNLIVKAIQKNDFLSRLDDEQTAMMVDLLSESSFKPDQEVIKEGSEGDSMYIVAAGELVVTQAGRSLRSLTTGDVFGELAILYNCKRTATVKGPSP
;
A
#
# COMPACT_ATOMS: atom_id res chain seq x y z
N MET A 1 35.29 51.33 -7.42
CA MET A 1 34.90 50.74 -6.12
C MET A 1 33.45 51.05 -5.77
N GLU A 2 32.97 52.27 -6.01
CA GLU A 2 31.59 52.71 -5.69
C GLU A 2 30.48 51.89 -6.36
N LYS A 3 30.62 51.53 -7.66
CA LYS A 3 29.62 50.70 -8.35
C LYS A 3 29.39 49.33 -7.71
N LYS A 4 30.47 48.65 -7.30
CA LYS A 4 30.40 47.34 -6.61
C LYS A 4 29.76 47.48 -5.22
N LEU A 5 30.00 48.59 -4.52
CA LEU A 5 29.39 48.88 -3.23
C LEU A 5 27.88 49.11 -3.37
N GLU A 6 27.46 49.79 -4.43
CA GLU A 6 26.05 50.05 -4.72
C GLU A 6 25.30 48.75 -5.11
N GLU A 7 25.91 47.90 -5.94
CA GLU A 7 25.36 46.58 -6.26
C GLU A 7 25.18 45.70 -5.02
N LEU A 8 26.15 45.69 -4.10
CA LEU A 8 26.07 44.93 -2.85
C LEU A 8 24.95 45.43 -1.93
N LYS A 9 24.75 46.76 -1.85
CA LYS A 9 23.64 47.37 -1.09
C LYS A 9 22.29 46.96 -1.67
N GLN A 10 22.13 47.03 -2.99
CA GLN A 10 20.89 46.61 -3.65
C GLN A 10 20.61 45.11 -3.45
N GLN A 11 21.65 44.27 -3.47
CA GLN A 11 21.50 42.84 -3.14
C GLN A 11 21.08 42.62 -1.69
N LEU A 12 21.67 43.35 -0.75
CA LEU A 12 21.33 43.25 0.67
C LEU A 12 19.89 43.69 0.95
N GLU A 13 19.43 44.77 0.31
CA GLU A 13 18.05 45.24 0.40
C GLU A 13 17.05 44.21 -0.13
N LYS A 14 17.33 43.62 -1.30
CA LYS A 14 16.51 42.53 -1.86
C LYS A 14 16.45 41.33 -0.91
N GLN A 15 17.59 40.95 -0.33
CA GLN A 15 17.65 39.84 0.61
C GLN A 15 16.86 40.12 1.89
N CYS A 16 16.90 41.37 2.37
CA CYS A 16 16.12 41.81 3.52
C CYS A 16 14.62 41.70 3.26
N MET A 17 14.17 42.17 2.08
CA MET A 17 12.76 42.07 1.65
C MET A 17 12.28 40.62 1.58
N ILE A 18 13.07 39.72 0.98
CA ILE A 18 12.74 38.29 0.89
C ILE A 18 12.65 37.66 2.27
N ASN A 19 13.62 37.92 3.15
CA ASN A 19 13.61 37.39 4.51
C ASN A 19 12.40 37.89 5.30
N HIS A 20 12.01 39.15 5.13
CA HIS A 20 10.83 39.70 5.78
C HIS A 20 9.53 39.03 5.30
N GLU A 21 9.40 38.79 4.00
CA GLU A 21 8.25 38.07 3.44
C GLU A 21 8.21 36.61 3.89
N LEU A 22 9.35 35.92 3.92
CA LEU A 22 9.45 34.56 4.44
C LEU A 22 9.07 34.49 5.92
N GLN A 23 9.49 35.46 6.73
CA GLN A 23 9.08 35.55 8.14
C GLN A 23 7.58 35.74 8.28
N ARG A 24 6.96 36.55 7.41
CA ARG A 24 5.52 36.75 7.39
C ARG A 24 4.77 35.47 7.02
N GLN A 25 5.24 34.75 6.00
CA GLN A 25 4.66 33.49 5.55
C GLN A 25 4.80 32.39 6.61
N ASN A 26 5.96 32.27 7.25
CA ASN A 26 6.16 31.32 8.35
C ASN A 26 5.20 31.58 9.51
N LYS A 27 5.00 32.86 9.88
CA LYS A 27 4.06 33.22 10.93
C LYS A 27 2.60 32.89 10.59
N ASP A 28 2.21 33.07 9.33
CA ASP A 28 0.88 32.68 8.84
C ASP A 28 0.69 31.16 8.89
N LEU A 29 1.70 30.40 8.44
CA LEU A 29 1.68 28.94 8.49
C LEU A 29 1.61 28.41 9.93
N GLU A 30 2.36 28.98 10.87
CA GLU A 30 2.28 28.65 12.29
C GLU A 30 0.89 28.88 12.86
N HIS A 31 0.25 30.01 12.51
CA HIS A 31 -1.12 30.30 12.95
C HIS A 31 -2.11 29.25 12.41
N ARG A 32 -2.01 28.91 11.11
CA ARG A 32 -2.87 27.89 10.49
C ARG A 32 -2.65 26.49 11.08
N LEU A 33 -1.41 26.17 11.47
CA LEU A 33 -1.10 24.90 12.12
C LEU A 33 -1.76 24.83 13.51
N GLN A 34 -1.61 25.88 14.33
CA GLN A 34 -2.24 25.97 15.64
C GLN A 34 -3.78 25.88 15.57
N GLU A 35 -4.40 26.50 14.57
CA GLU A 35 -5.84 26.42 14.35
C GLU A 35 -6.30 24.99 14.04
N LYS A 36 -5.56 24.28 13.19
CA LYS A 36 -5.83 22.87 12.89
C LYS A 36 -5.62 21.95 14.09
N GLU A 37 -4.59 22.20 14.90
CA GLU A 37 -4.37 21.43 16.14
C GLU A 37 -5.53 21.59 17.12
N LYS A 38 -6.06 22.81 17.29
CA LYS A 38 -7.24 23.06 18.11
C LYS A 38 -8.47 22.31 17.60
N LEU A 39 -8.72 22.35 16.28
CA LEU A 39 -9.82 21.60 15.66
C LEU A 39 -9.69 20.10 15.90
N LEU A 40 -8.49 19.54 15.76
CA LEU A 40 -8.22 18.13 16.02
C LEU A 40 -8.47 17.75 17.49
N GLN A 41 -8.13 18.65 18.42
CA GLN A 41 -8.34 18.45 19.85
C GLN A 41 -9.84 18.51 20.22
N GLU A 42 -10.59 19.42 19.59
CA GLU A 42 -12.04 19.52 19.75
C GLU A 42 -12.77 18.30 19.20
N LEU A 43 -12.35 17.81 18.01
CA LEU A 43 -12.84 16.56 17.45
C LEU A 43 -12.54 15.37 18.36
N HIS A 44 -11.33 15.24 18.89
CA HIS A 44 -11.00 14.17 19.85
C HIS A 44 -11.91 14.21 21.09
N GLY A 45 -12.17 15.39 21.65
CA GLY A 45 -13.08 15.56 22.79
C GLY A 45 -14.53 15.14 22.50
N GLN A 46 -14.99 15.26 21.25
CA GLN A 46 -16.33 14.78 20.84
C GLN A 46 -16.39 13.26 20.65
N TYR A 47 -15.27 12.60 20.36
CA TYR A 47 -15.21 11.15 20.16
C TYR A 47 -14.99 10.35 21.45
N ASP A 48 -14.39 10.95 22.49
CA ASP A 48 -14.19 10.30 23.81
C ASP A 48 -15.50 10.08 24.60
N GLY A 49 -16.64 10.60 24.12
CA GLY A 49 -17.95 10.46 24.78
C GLY A 49 -18.76 9.19 24.41
N LEU A 50 -18.24 8.30 23.57
CA LEU A 50 -18.93 7.08 23.12
C LEU A 50 -18.26 5.79 23.62
N ASP A 51 -18.17 5.62 24.95
CA ASP A 51 -18.00 4.30 25.55
C ASP A 51 -19.32 3.54 25.45
N CYS A 52 -19.43 2.62 24.48
CA CYS A 52 -20.59 1.75 24.36
C CYS A 52 -20.45 0.52 25.27
N PRO A 53 -21.52 0.13 25.97
CA PRO A 53 -21.51 -0.96 26.94
C PRO A 53 -21.28 -2.30 26.24
N SER A 54 -20.40 -3.10 26.83
CA SER A 54 -20.26 -4.51 26.54
C SER A 54 -21.48 -5.27 27.05
N GLN A 55 -22.36 -5.77 26.15
CA GLN A 55 -23.15 -6.97 26.44
C GLN A 55 -23.84 -7.62 25.23
N SER A 56 -23.91 -8.93 25.35
CA SER A 56 -24.55 -10.01 24.60
C SER A 56 -26.04 -9.84 24.27
N GLY A 57 -26.50 -10.41 23.14
CA GLY A 57 -27.91 -10.78 22.93
C GLY A 57 -28.35 -10.80 21.47
N ASN A 58 -29.19 -11.77 21.10
CA ASN A 58 -29.60 -12.20 19.76
C ASN A 58 -30.52 -11.25 18.96
N ASP A 59 -30.64 -11.62 17.67
CA ASP A 59 -31.76 -11.48 16.73
C ASP A 59 -31.86 -10.26 15.80
N THR A 60 -31.50 -10.54 14.55
CA THR A 60 -32.20 -10.25 13.28
C THR A 60 -32.71 -8.82 13.02
N GLU A 61 -31.91 -8.01 12.32
CA GLU A 61 -32.38 -6.92 11.42
C GLU A 61 -31.32 -6.63 10.33
N PRO A 62 -31.70 -6.06 9.17
CA PRO A 62 -30.88 -6.06 7.96
C PRO A 62 -29.65 -5.17 8.14
N GLU A 63 -28.49 -5.81 8.14
CA GLU A 63 -27.19 -5.22 8.42
C GLU A 63 -26.81 -4.24 7.28
N VAL A 64 -27.14 -2.96 7.45
CA VAL A 64 -26.42 -1.88 6.75
C VAL A 64 -24.97 -2.01 7.18
N ARG A 65 -24.15 -2.61 6.31
CA ARG A 65 -22.71 -2.78 6.50
C ARG A 65 -22.11 -1.46 6.94
N ARG A 66 -21.90 -1.31 8.25
CA ARG A 66 -21.04 -0.28 8.80
C ARG A 66 -19.63 -0.71 8.49
N SER A 67 -19.19 -0.38 7.28
CA SER A 67 -17.80 -0.42 6.86
C SER A 67 -17.00 0.54 7.74
N ARG A 68 -16.76 0.16 9.00
CA ARG A 68 -15.60 0.62 9.73
C ARG A 68 -14.44 -0.13 9.08
N ALA A 69 -13.92 0.42 8.00
CA ALA A 69 -12.61 0.02 7.52
C ALA A 69 -11.68 0.15 8.73
N ALA A 70 -11.23 -0.99 9.26
CA ALA A 70 -10.18 -0.98 10.26
C ALA A 70 -9.03 -0.15 9.68
N VAL A 71 -8.42 0.71 10.50
CA VAL A 71 -7.26 1.47 10.06
C VAL A 71 -6.19 0.46 9.69
N ILE A 72 -5.98 0.33 8.39
CA ILE A 72 -4.93 -0.49 7.81
C ILE A 72 -3.67 0.35 7.88
N ALA A 73 -2.83 0.06 8.87
CA ALA A 73 -1.50 0.65 8.97
C ALA A 73 -0.48 -0.45 8.69
N SER A 74 0.35 -0.24 7.68
CA SER A 74 1.57 -1.04 7.49
C SER A 74 2.51 -0.81 8.67
N GLU A 75 3.29 -1.84 9.02
CA GLU A 75 4.34 -1.68 10.01
C GLU A 75 5.37 -0.63 9.57
N PRO A 76 5.93 0.17 10.50
CA PRO A 76 6.92 1.18 10.16
C PRO A 76 8.18 0.53 9.58
N ILE A 77 8.50 0.89 8.34
CA ILE A 77 9.66 0.37 7.62
C ILE A 77 10.94 0.94 8.24
N PRO A 78 11.91 0.12 8.68
CA PRO A 78 13.16 0.63 9.23
C PRO A 78 14.00 1.33 8.16
N LYS A 79 14.75 2.38 8.55
CA LYS A 79 15.55 3.24 7.65
C LYS A 79 16.67 2.51 6.89
N THR A 80 17.02 1.30 7.31
CA THR A 80 18.01 0.44 6.65
C THR A 80 17.46 -0.97 6.63
N LEU A 81 16.92 -1.37 5.48
CA LEU A 81 16.55 -2.75 5.20
C LEU A 81 17.66 -3.40 4.38
N GLN A 82 18.35 -4.38 4.96
CA GLN A 82 19.22 -5.26 4.18
C GLN A 82 18.34 -6.38 3.62
N ILE A 83 18.04 -6.31 2.31
CA ILE A 83 17.30 -7.35 1.62
C ILE A 83 18.27 -8.52 1.35
N THR A 84 18.43 -9.42 2.33
CA THR A 84 19.22 -10.64 2.19
C THR A 84 18.37 -11.74 1.55
N HIS A 85 18.07 -11.60 0.26
CA HIS A 85 17.30 -12.61 -0.46
C HIS A 85 18.12 -13.31 -1.53
N THR A 86 17.90 -14.61 -1.63
CA THR A 86 18.53 -15.48 -2.62
C THR A 86 17.95 -15.16 -4.00
N ARG A 87 18.74 -14.50 -4.84
CA ARG A 87 18.36 -14.25 -6.23
C ARG A 87 18.26 -15.57 -6.99
N VAL A 88 17.14 -15.79 -7.66
CA VAL A 88 16.91 -16.98 -8.48
C VAL A 88 17.10 -16.61 -9.95
N LYS A 89 18.08 -17.22 -10.62
CA LYS A 89 18.27 -17.06 -12.07
C LYS A 89 17.08 -17.66 -12.82
N LYS A 90 16.46 -16.86 -13.69
CA LYS A 90 15.28 -17.24 -14.48
C LYS A 90 15.58 -17.24 -15.97
N MET A 91 14.82 -18.01 -16.73
CA MET A 91 14.88 -18.01 -18.18
C MET A 91 14.29 -16.72 -18.77
N VAL A 92 14.71 -16.40 -20.00
CA VAL A 92 14.23 -15.20 -20.71
C VAL A 92 12.70 -15.20 -20.88
N SER A 93 12.10 -16.37 -21.15
CA SER A 93 10.66 -16.54 -21.26
C SER A 93 9.93 -16.24 -19.95
N GLU A 94 10.45 -16.73 -18.83
CA GLU A 94 9.88 -16.53 -17.49
C GLU A 94 9.98 -15.06 -17.08
N THR A 95 11.14 -14.44 -17.28
CA THR A 95 11.34 -13.01 -17.03
C THR A 95 10.34 -12.17 -17.80
N ASN A 96 10.16 -12.43 -19.09
CA ASN A 96 9.20 -11.70 -19.93
C ASN A 96 7.75 -11.87 -19.45
N LEU A 97 7.39 -13.06 -18.97
CA LEU A 97 6.05 -13.33 -18.41
C LEU A 97 5.84 -12.52 -17.13
N ILE A 98 6.82 -12.57 -16.21
CA ILE A 98 6.77 -11.84 -14.94
C ILE A 98 6.66 -10.33 -15.17
N VAL A 99 7.50 -9.77 -16.04
CA VAL A 99 7.48 -8.33 -16.36
C VAL A 99 6.10 -7.92 -16.91
N LYS A 100 5.53 -8.69 -17.84
CA LYS A 100 4.19 -8.43 -18.38
C LYS A 100 3.11 -8.51 -17.30
N ALA A 101 3.19 -9.49 -16.39
CA ALA A 101 2.23 -9.65 -15.30
C ALA A 101 2.28 -8.46 -14.31
N ILE A 102 3.48 -8.02 -13.95
CA ILE A 102 3.72 -6.84 -13.09
C ILE A 102 3.13 -5.58 -13.75
N GLN A 103 3.43 -5.36 -15.03
CA GLN A 103 2.93 -4.19 -15.78
C GLN A 103 1.42 -4.20 -15.99
N LYS A 104 0.78 -5.37 -16.07
CA LYS A 104 -0.68 -5.53 -16.19
C LYS A 104 -1.41 -5.19 -14.88
N ASN A 105 -0.75 -5.32 -13.72
CA ASN A 105 -1.40 -5.11 -12.43
C ASN A 105 -1.46 -3.61 -12.05
N ASP A 106 -2.64 -3.14 -11.63
CA ASP A 106 -2.90 -1.73 -11.31
C ASP A 106 -2.02 -1.18 -10.17
N PHE A 107 -1.58 -2.03 -9.25
CA PHE A 107 -0.74 -1.62 -8.12
C PHE A 107 0.75 -1.64 -8.47
N LEU A 108 1.17 -2.61 -9.30
CA LEU A 108 2.58 -2.87 -9.58
C LEU A 108 3.08 -2.20 -10.88
N SER A 109 2.19 -1.74 -11.74
CA SER A 109 2.52 -1.02 -12.98
C SER A 109 3.28 0.30 -12.79
N ARG A 110 3.32 0.82 -11.55
CA ARG A 110 4.05 2.05 -11.19
C ARG A 110 5.51 1.82 -10.79
N LEU A 111 5.96 0.58 -10.75
CA LEU A 111 7.36 0.26 -10.46
C LEU A 111 8.24 0.65 -11.63
N ASP A 112 9.42 1.18 -11.33
CA ASP A 112 10.43 1.45 -12.36
C ASP A 112 11.11 0.14 -12.84
N ASP A 113 11.93 0.25 -13.89
CA ASP A 113 12.60 -0.90 -14.50
C ASP A 113 13.56 -1.60 -13.52
N GLU A 114 14.22 -0.84 -12.62
CA GLU A 114 15.15 -1.39 -11.64
C GLU A 114 14.42 -2.17 -10.55
N GLN A 115 13.31 -1.63 -10.04
CA GLN A 115 12.41 -2.27 -9.09
C GLN A 115 11.76 -3.51 -9.70
N THR A 116 11.33 -3.43 -10.96
CA THR A 116 10.75 -4.57 -11.68
C THR A 116 11.80 -5.68 -11.84
N ALA A 117 13.03 -5.33 -12.23
CA ALA A 117 14.13 -6.30 -12.33
C ALA A 117 14.44 -6.94 -10.98
N MET A 118 14.40 -6.16 -9.89
CA MET A 118 14.57 -6.68 -8.54
C MET A 118 13.47 -7.68 -8.17
N MET A 119 12.19 -7.37 -8.45
CA MET A 119 11.09 -8.31 -8.23
C MET A 119 11.25 -9.60 -9.04
N VAL A 120 11.66 -9.48 -10.32
CA VAL A 120 11.97 -10.64 -11.16
C VAL A 120 13.02 -11.50 -10.48
N ASP A 121 14.11 -10.94 -9.97
CA ASP A 121 15.18 -11.71 -9.31
C ASP A 121 14.71 -12.41 -8.03
N LEU A 122 13.78 -11.81 -7.29
CA LEU A 122 13.30 -12.28 -5.99
C LEU A 122 12.19 -13.33 -6.06
N LEU A 123 11.41 -13.37 -7.15
CA LEU A 123 10.35 -14.37 -7.31
C LEU A 123 10.93 -15.80 -7.38
N SER A 124 10.20 -16.78 -6.84
CA SER A 124 10.57 -18.20 -6.91
C SER A 124 9.39 -19.03 -7.41
N GLU A 125 9.69 -20.12 -8.11
CA GLU A 125 8.66 -21.04 -8.59
C GLU A 125 8.04 -21.84 -7.43
N SER A 126 6.74 -22.10 -7.50
CA SER A 126 6.01 -22.95 -6.55
C SER A 126 4.90 -23.68 -7.28
N SER A 127 4.88 -25.01 -7.16
CA SER A 127 3.93 -25.88 -7.85
C SER A 127 2.89 -26.42 -6.90
N PHE A 128 1.63 -26.39 -7.33
CA PHE A 128 0.46 -26.82 -6.56
C PHE A 128 -0.31 -27.90 -7.30
N LYS A 129 -0.91 -28.82 -6.55
CA LYS A 129 -1.77 -29.87 -7.11
C LYS A 129 -3.18 -29.34 -7.41
N PRO A 130 -3.95 -29.99 -8.30
CA PRO A 130 -5.39 -29.74 -8.41
C PRO A 130 -6.07 -29.82 -7.04
N ASP A 131 -7.13 -29.01 -6.85
CA ASP A 131 -7.83 -28.81 -5.57
C ASP A 131 -7.00 -28.29 -4.37
N GLN A 132 -5.69 -28.09 -4.52
CA GLN A 132 -4.88 -27.54 -3.44
C GLN A 132 -5.14 -26.04 -3.27
N GLU A 133 -5.39 -25.61 -2.03
CA GLU A 133 -5.49 -24.20 -1.67
C GLU A 133 -4.10 -23.55 -1.68
N VAL A 134 -3.95 -22.50 -2.48
CA VAL A 134 -2.76 -21.64 -2.50
C VAL A 134 -2.91 -20.53 -1.46
N ILE A 135 -4.11 -19.95 -1.38
CA ILE A 135 -4.49 -18.91 -0.42
C ILE A 135 -5.79 -19.31 0.21
N LYS A 136 -5.93 -19.09 1.52
CA LYS A 136 -7.16 -19.32 2.27
C LYS A 136 -7.75 -17.99 2.76
N GLU A 137 -9.04 -17.78 2.50
CA GLU A 137 -9.77 -16.62 3.00
C GLU A 137 -9.65 -16.49 4.53
N GLY A 138 -9.41 -15.26 5.00
CA GLY A 138 -9.28 -14.94 6.41
C GLY A 138 -7.92 -15.27 7.04
N SER A 139 -6.99 -15.90 6.31
CA SER A 139 -5.62 -16.09 6.79
C SER A 139 -4.81 -14.79 6.68
N GLU A 140 -3.71 -14.70 7.42
CA GLU A 140 -2.70 -13.66 7.17
C GLU A 140 -1.99 -13.91 5.83
N GLY A 141 -1.39 -12.87 5.25
CA GLY A 141 -0.74 -12.95 3.96
C GLY A 141 0.47 -12.03 3.83
N ASP A 142 1.65 -12.62 3.68
CA ASP A 142 2.94 -11.94 3.49
C ASP A 142 3.51 -12.11 2.07
N SER A 143 2.83 -12.89 1.24
CA SER A 143 3.32 -13.34 -0.07
C SER A 143 2.30 -13.06 -1.18
N MET A 144 2.80 -12.74 -2.38
CA MET A 144 2.01 -12.56 -3.59
C MET A 144 2.48 -13.54 -4.67
N TYR A 145 1.61 -13.82 -5.64
CA TYR A 145 1.85 -14.85 -6.63
C TYR A 145 1.52 -14.34 -8.03
N ILE A 146 2.18 -14.94 -9.02
CA ILE A 146 1.91 -14.77 -10.44
C ILE A 146 1.61 -16.16 -11.00
N VAL A 147 0.51 -16.30 -11.73
CA VAL A 147 0.18 -17.57 -12.39
C VAL A 147 1.16 -17.80 -13.55
N ALA A 148 2.09 -18.73 -13.38
CA ALA A 148 3.03 -19.10 -14.44
C ALA A 148 2.36 -20.00 -15.51
N ALA A 149 1.57 -20.98 -15.08
CA ALA A 149 0.86 -21.92 -15.94
C ALA A 149 -0.40 -22.46 -15.25
N GLY A 150 -1.37 -22.89 -16.05
CA GLY A 150 -2.63 -23.47 -15.57
C GLY A 150 -3.73 -22.44 -15.32
N GLU A 151 -4.78 -22.90 -14.64
CA GLU A 151 -5.93 -22.09 -14.24
C GLU A 151 -6.14 -22.24 -12.73
N LEU A 152 -6.55 -21.18 -12.04
CA LEU A 152 -6.93 -21.22 -10.62
C LEU A 152 -8.33 -20.63 -10.46
N VAL A 153 -9.05 -21.05 -9.42
CA VAL A 153 -10.38 -20.51 -9.11
C VAL A 153 -10.32 -19.69 -7.83
N VAL A 154 -10.88 -18.48 -7.89
CA VAL A 154 -11.02 -17.59 -6.74
C VAL A 154 -12.43 -17.74 -6.17
N THR A 155 -12.51 -18.00 -4.87
CA THR A 155 -13.77 -18.15 -4.14
C THR A 155 -13.80 -17.27 -2.90
N GLN A 156 -14.94 -16.69 -2.57
CA GLN A 156 -15.15 -15.91 -1.35
C GLN A 156 -16.47 -16.32 -0.70
N ALA A 157 -16.45 -16.62 0.59
CA ALA A 157 -17.61 -17.13 1.33
C ALA A 157 -18.32 -18.29 0.61
N GLY A 158 -17.54 -19.18 -0.02
CA GLY A 158 -18.02 -20.33 -0.79
C GLY A 158 -18.56 -20.03 -2.19
N ARG A 159 -18.55 -18.77 -2.65
CA ARG A 159 -19.00 -18.37 -4.00
C ARG A 159 -17.82 -18.20 -4.94
N SER A 160 -17.90 -18.76 -6.14
CA SER A 160 -16.91 -18.52 -7.19
C SER A 160 -17.00 -17.07 -7.69
N LEU A 161 -15.88 -16.37 -7.67
CA LEU A 161 -15.78 -14.97 -8.11
C LEU A 161 -15.25 -14.88 -9.54
N ARG A 162 -14.10 -15.51 -9.80
CA ARG A 162 -13.42 -15.51 -11.10
C ARG A 162 -12.40 -16.64 -11.20
N SER A 163 -12.00 -16.95 -12.42
CA SER A 163 -10.79 -17.75 -12.70
C SER A 163 -9.57 -16.85 -12.89
N LEU A 164 -8.39 -17.35 -12.54
CA LEU A 164 -7.09 -16.77 -12.84
C LEU A 164 -6.38 -17.62 -13.88
N THR A 165 -5.71 -16.96 -14.80
CA THR A 165 -4.96 -17.60 -15.89
C THR A 165 -3.53 -17.08 -15.93
N THR A 166 -2.69 -17.67 -16.78
CA THR A 166 -1.29 -17.28 -16.94
C THR A 166 -1.10 -15.77 -17.05
N GLY A 167 -0.21 -15.23 -16.22
CA GLY A 167 0.11 -13.81 -16.15
C GLY A 167 -0.79 -12.99 -15.22
N ASP A 168 -1.79 -13.61 -14.58
CA ASP A 168 -2.57 -12.93 -13.55
C ASP A 168 -1.80 -12.91 -12.22
N VAL A 169 -1.84 -11.74 -11.58
CA VAL A 169 -1.27 -11.47 -10.26
C VAL A 169 -2.37 -11.60 -9.22
N PHE A 170 -2.05 -12.21 -8.07
CA PHE A 170 -2.99 -12.32 -6.95
C PHE A 170 -2.28 -12.38 -5.59
N GLY A 171 -3.02 -12.02 -4.54
CA GLY A 171 -2.54 -12.03 -3.16
C GLY A 171 -1.77 -10.76 -2.76
N GLU A 172 -1.64 -9.79 -3.65
CA GLU A 172 -0.97 -8.50 -3.45
C GLU A 172 -1.67 -7.63 -2.40
N LEU A 173 -3.00 -7.72 -2.29
CA LEU A 173 -3.78 -6.87 -1.39
C LEU A 173 -3.39 -7.07 0.08
N ALA A 174 -3.11 -8.31 0.49
CA ALA A 174 -2.73 -8.61 1.87
C ALA A 174 -1.40 -7.93 2.26
N ILE A 175 -0.46 -7.83 1.30
CA ILE A 175 0.82 -7.15 1.49
C ILE A 175 0.62 -5.63 1.51
N LEU A 176 -0.10 -5.11 0.51
CA LEU A 176 -0.26 -3.67 0.33
C LEU A 176 -1.07 -3.02 1.46
N TYR A 177 -2.05 -3.76 1.97
CA TYR A 177 -3.01 -3.28 2.96
C TYR A 177 -2.92 -4.03 4.28
N ASN A 178 -1.81 -4.71 4.58
CA ASN A 178 -1.58 -5.41 5.85
C ASN A 178 -2.85 -6.06 6.44
N CYS A 179 -3.57 -6.80 5.59
CA CYS A 179 -4.90 -7.30 5.89
C CYS A 179 -5.00 -8.79 5.59
N LYS A 180 -6.02 -9.41 6.19
CA LYS A 180 -6.32 -10.82 5.93
C LYS A 180 -6.68 -11.05 4.46
N ARG A 181 -6.34 -12.24 3.98
CA ARG A 181 -6.70 -12.72 2.64
C ARG A 181 -8.20 -12.59 2.44
N THR A 182 -8.60 -11.88 1.39
CA THR A 182 -10.01 -11.54 1.13
C THR A 182 -10.79 -12.67 0.44
N ALA A 183 -10.10 -13.65 -0.13
CA ALA A 183 -10.66 -14.76 -0.87
C ALA A 183 -9.74 -15.98 -0.80
N THR A 184 -10.31 -17.17 -0.99
CA THR A 184 -9.57 -18.42 -1.18
C THR A 184 -9.22 -18.59 -2.65
N VAL A 185 -7.99 -18.97 -2.95
CA VAL A 185 -7.52 -19.31 -4.30
C VAL A 185 -7.04 -20.74 -4.30
N LYS A 186 -7.57 -21.57 -5.19
CA LYS A 186 -7.20 -22.99 -5.29
C LYS A 186 -7.10 -23.48 -6.73
N GLY A 187 -6.42 -24.60 -6.91
CA GLY A 187 -6.42 -25.35 -8.17
C GLY A 187 -7.85 -25.70 -8.63
N PRO A 188 -8.05 -25.94 -9.93
CA PRO A 188 -9.35 -26.34 -10.44
C PRO A 188 -9.72 -27.71 -9.86
N SER A 189 -11.00 -27.91 -9.62
CA SER A 189 -11.52 -29.23 -9.25
C SER A 189 -11.42 -30.17 -10.46
N PRO A 190 -11.15 -31.47 -10.24
CA PRO A 190 -11.11 -32.48 -11.30
C PRO A 190 -12.45 -32.65 -12.02
#